data_AF-A0A8S2QR50-F1
#
_entry.id   AF-A0A8S2QR50-F1
#
_cell.length_a   1.000
_cell.length_b   1.000
_cell.length_c   1.000
_cell.angle_alpha   90.00
_cell.angle_beta   90.00
_cell.angle_gamma   90.00
#
_symmetry.space_group_name_H-M   'P 1'
#
loop_
_entity.id
_entity.type
_entity.pdbx_description
1 polymer ?
#
loop_
_entity_poly.entity_id
_entity_poly.type
_entity_poly.pdbx_seq_one_letter_code
_entity_poly.pdbx_strand_id
1 'polypeptide(L)'
;MATVDDSSLCSVCNKLPGKRFCMGCKKYFCSKDFKEHEKQLSIQFDNEIVRSHDELLDMIQKLEKPDDLSSDLFDQIGQWKKITINKVEKAAESARHELIEMIDKRRTTVTKQLEEITKEIRSYREEETFLEDDIARLRTKLNEIQKVLEQFTRQDTKRAIIATNDRIDWDRIIYIKEGPQIGLSPVGANQSEHSRAQNERDRELADLRAQAEQREAAISALLENKVSLEFEINTYRRL
;
A
#
# COMPACT_ATOMS: atom_id res chain seq x y z
N MET A 1 -4.01 21.61 91.11
CA MET A 1 -5.07 22.22 90.28
C MET A 1 -4.63 22.09 88.84
N ALA A 2 -5.44 21.42 88.00
CA ALA A 2 -5.10 21.04 86.63
C ALA A 2 -5.01 22.25 85.70
N THR A 3 -3.93 22.37 84.95
CA THR A 3 -3.74 23.34 83.86
C THR A 3 -4.52 22.87 82.65
N VAL A 4 -5.44 23.72 82.18
CA VAL A 4 -6.32 23.48 81.04
C VAL A 4 -5.48 23.36 79.76
N ASP A 5 -5.65 22.25 79.05
CA ASP A 5 -5.05 21.97 77.74
C ASP A 5 -5.25 23.15 76.79
N ASP A 6 -4.19 23.47 76.04
CA ASP A 6 -4.17 24.40 74.91
C ASP A 6 -5.04 23.80 73.79
N SER A 7 -6.36 23.92 73.96
CA SER A 7 -7.34 23.42 73.01
C SER A 7 -7.23 24.23 71.73
N SER A 8 -6.47 23.70 70.77
CA SER A 8 -6.20 24.26 69.44
C SER A 8 -7.39 25.05 68.90
N LEU A 9 -7.27 26.39 68.88
CA LEU A 9 -8.33 27.28 68.40
C LEU A 9 -8.64 27.01 66.92
N CYS A 10 -9.86 27.33 66.49
CA CYS A 10 -10.25 27.21 65.09
C CYS A 10 -9.31 28.03 64.19
N SER A 11 -8.67 27.37 63.22
CA SER A 11 -7.67 27.96 62.31
C SER A 11 -8.23 29.01 61.35
N VAL A 12 -9.56 29.17 61.28
CA VAL A 12 -10.24 30.15 60.40
C VAL A 12 -10.74 31.35 61.21
N CYS A 13 -11.45 31.11 62.31
CA CYS A 13 -12.09 32.20 63.06
C CYS A 13 -11.39 32.59 64.37
N ASN A 14 -10.47 31.78 64.90
CA ASN A 14 -9.76 31.96 66.18
C ASN A 14 -10.64 32.26 67.41
N LYS A 15 -11.96 32.08 67.31
CA LYS A 15 -12.94 32.46 68.35
C LYS A 15 -13.46 31.29 69.18
N LEU A 16 -13.42 30.09 68.62
CA LEU A 16 -13.94 28.87 69.25
C LEU A 16 -12.86 27.81 69.28
N PRO A 17 -12.80 26.96 70.32
CA PRO A 17 -11.90 25.82 70.34
C PRO A 17 -12.23 24.90 69.15
N GLY A 18 -11.20 24.49 68.43
CA GLY A 18 -11.30 23.62 67.27
C GLY A 18 -11.68 22.20 67.72
N LYS A 19 -12.92 21.80 67.42
CA LYS A 19 -13.46 20.49 67.81
C LYS A 19 -13.23 19.40 66.77
N ARG A 20 -12.86 19.78 65.54
CA ARG A 20 -12.67 18.86 64.41
C ARG A 20 -11.34 19.11 63.73
N PHE A 21 -10.60 18.05 63.45
CA PHE A 21 -9.32 18.10 62.75
C PHE A 21 -9.49 17.60 61.31
N CYS A 22 -9.05 18.39 60.32
CA CYS A 22 -8.99 17.95 58.94
C CYS A 22 -7.61 17.34 58.65
N MET A 23 -7.56 16.06 58.27
CA MET A 23 -6.30 15.38 57.96
C MET A 23 -5.63 15.91 56.67
N GLY A 24 -6.42 16.32 55.68
CA GLY A 24 -5.91 16.88 54.42
C GLY A 24 -5.23 18.25 54.62
N CYS A 25 -5.86 19.13 55.40
CA CYS A 25 -5.30 20.46 55.69
C CYS A 25 -4.38 20.51 56.91
N LYS A 26 -4.35 19.46 57.73
CA LYS A 26 -3.65 19.37 59.02
C LYS A 26 -3.98 20.53 59.97
N LYS A 27 -5.25 20.92 60.05
CA LYS A 27 -5.74 22.08 60.83
C LYS A 27 -6.99 21.74 61.65
N TYR A 28 -7.16 22.44 62.76
CA TYR A 28 -8.34 22.33 63.63
C TYR A 28 -9.38 23.41 63.29
N PHE A 29 -10.65 23.02 63.23
CA PHE A 29 -11.78 23.88 62.87
C PHE A 29 -12.89 23.79 63.92
N CYS A 30 -13.65 24.87 64.08
CA CYS A 30 -14.93 24.81 64.79
C CYS A 30 -15.98 24.13 63.88
N SER A 31 -17.08 23.64 64.45
CA SER A 31 -18.11 22.90 63.69
C SER A 31 -18.73 23.69 62.53
N LYS A 32 -18.77 25.03 62.62
CA LYS A 32 -19.29 25.89 61.56
C LYS A 32 -18.30 26.00 60.40
N ASP A 33 -17.05 26.35 60.69
CA ASP A 33 -16.01 26.55 59.68
C ASP A 33 -15.59 25.23 59.03
N PHE A 34 -15.71 24.11 59.75
CA PHE A 34 -15.48 22.78 59.18
C PHE A 34 -16.53 22.42 58.11
N LYS A 35 -17.82 22.72 58.34
CA LYS A 35 -18.87 22.49 57.34
C LYS A 35 -18.69 23.37 56.11
N GLU A 36 -18.24 24.61 56.29
CA GLU A 36 -17.92 25.49 55.17
C GLU A 36 -16.71 24.98 54.38
N HIS A 37 -15.68 24.46 55.07
CA HIS A 37 -14.54 23.82 54.44
C HIS A 37 -14.94 22.58 53.62
N GLU A 38 -15.79 21.71 54.15
CA GLU A 38 -16.34 20.57 53.40
C GLU A 38 -17.13 21.01 52.15
N LYS A 39 -17.92 22.06 52.27
CA LYS A 39 -18.67 22.63 51.14
C LYS A 39 -17.72 23.19 50.07
N GLN A 40 -16.66 23.88 50.46
CA GLN A 40 -15.64 24.38 49.52
C GLN A 40 -14.93 23.24 48.80
N LEU A 41 -14.61 22.15 49.51
CA LEU A 41 -14.01 20.96 48.88
C LEU A 41 -14.96 20.31 47.87
N SER A 42 -16.26 20.21 48.17
CA SER A 42 -17.25 19.71 47.21
C SER A 42 -17.30 20.58 45.95
N ILE A 43 -17.33 21.90 46.12
CA ILE A 43 -17.33 22.86 44.99
C ILE A 43 -16.05 22.73 44.15
N GLN A 44 -14.88 22.57 44.79
CA GLN A 44 -13.62 22.36 44.09
C GLN A 44 -13.63 21.03 43.32
N PHE A 45 -14.11 19.95 43.93
CA PHE A 45 -14.20 18.64 43.27
C PHE A 45 -15.11 18.69 42.03
N ASP A 46 -16.28 19.32 42.14
CA ASP A 46 -17.20 19.47 41.01
C ASP A 46 -16.60 20.33 39.89
N ASN A 47 -15.96 21.45 40.24
CA ASN A 47 -15.43 22.39 39.26
C ASN A 47 -14.13 21.95 38.58
N GLU A 48 -13.25 21.26 39.32
CA GLU A 48 -11.91 20.90 38.83
C GLU A 48 -11.84 19.46 38.34
N ILE A 49 -12.52 18.52 39.01
CA ILE A 49 -12.41 17.11 38.68
C ILE A 49 -13.56 16.67 37.79
N VAL A 50 -14.81 16.90 38.21
CA VAL A 50 -15.99 16.44 37.46
C VAL A 50 -16.07 17.17 36.11
N ARG A 51 -15.89 18.50 36.10
CA ARG A 51 -15.89 19.25 34.85
C ARG A 51 -14.79 18.81 33.88
N SER A 52 -13.56 18.64 34.35
CA SER A 52 -12.46 18.18 33.47
C SER A 52 -12.65 16.74 32.99
N HIS A 53 -13.23 15.88 33.82
CA HIS A 53 -13.63 14.54 33.41
C HIS A 53 -14.67 14.58 32.28
N ASP A 54 -15.72 15.39 32.43
CA ASP A 54 -16.78 15.51 31.44
C ASP A 54 -16.27 16.15 30.13
N GLU A 55 -15.37 17.14 30.23
CA GLU A 55 -14.66 17.73 29.08
C GLU A 55 -13.81 16.67 28.34
N LEU A 56 -13.10 15.80 29.07
CA LEU A 56 -12.33 14.71 28.48
C LEU A 56 -13.23 13.66 27.80
N LEU A 57 -14.36 13.31 28.41
CA LEU A 57 -15.33 12.41 27.80
C LEU A 57 -15.94 12.99 26.53
N ASP A 58 -16.30 14.27 26.53
CA ASP A 58 -16.83 14.97 25.35
C ASP A 58 -15.78 15.03 24.22
N MET A 59 -14.51 15.24 24.55
CA MET A 59 -13.41 15.17 23.57
C MET A 59 -13.28 13.78 22.95
N ILE A 60 -13.36 12.71 23.76
CA ILE A 60 -13.32 11.32 23.25
C ILE A 60 -14.52 11.03 22.33
N GLN A 61 -15.73 11.42 22.74
CA GLN A 61 -16.94 11.21 21.93
C GLN A 61 -16.90 11.98 20.60
N LYS A 62 -16.21 13.13 20.56
CA LYS A 62 -15.98 13.88 19.32
C LYS A 62 -14.96 13.20 18.39
N LEU A 63 -13.97 12.49 18.94
CA LEU A 63 -12.99 11.72 18.15
C LEU A 63 -13.62 10.48 17.48
N GLU A 64 -14.69 9.93 18.05
CA GLU A 64 -15.43 8.80 17.46
C GLU A 64 -16.17 9.17 16.16
N LYS A 65 -16.27 10.46 15.82
CA LYS A 65 -16.82 10.92 14.54
C LYS A 65 -15.68 10.95 13.51
N PRO A 66 -15.59 9.97 12.59
CA PRO A 66 -14.41 9.77 11.75
C PRO A 66 -14.23 10.83 10.65
N ASP A 67 -15.19 11.74 10.51
CA ASP A 67 -15.45 12.44 9.24
C ASP A 67 -14.30 13.38 8.78
N ASP A 68 -13.49 13.94 9.69
CA ASP A 68 -12.54 15.01 9.33
C ASP A 68 -11.04 14.64 9.33
N LEU A 69 -10.58 13.68 10.15
CA LEU A 69 -9.14 13.33 10.26
C LEU A 69 -8.80 11.94 9.72
N SER A 70 -9.77 11.02 9.75
CA SER A 70 -9.56 9.66 9.24
C SER A 70 -9.90 9.55 7.75
N SER A 71 -10.75 10.45 7.23
CA SER A 71 -11.19 10.48 5.84
C SER A 71 -10.03 10.59 4.85
N ASP A 72 -9.04 11.46 5.11
CA ASP A 72 -7.92 11.64 4.19
C ASP A 72 -7.02 10.39 4.07
N LEU A 73 -6.73 9.70 5.18
CA LEU A 73 -5.96 8.44 5.13
C LEU A 73 -6.75 7.31 4.48
N PHE A 74 -8.06 7.21 4.76
CA PHE A 74 -8.93 6.24 4.09
C PHE A 74 -9.01 6.51 2.59
N ASP A 75 -9.08 7.78 2.19
CA ASP A 75 -9.08 8.19 0.79
C ASP A 75 -7.74 7.88 0.11
N GLN A 76 -6.61 8.13 0.76
CA GLN A 76 -5.29 7.76 0.25
C GLN A 76 -5.15 6.25 0.04
N ILE A 77 -5.60 5.43 1.02
CA ILE A 77 -5.65 3.96 0.88
C ILE A 77 -6.56 3.56 -0.28
N GLY A 78 -7.73 4.19 -0.39
CA GLY A 78 -8.70 3.95 -1.47
C GLY A 78 -8.14 4.28 -2.85
N GLN A 79 -7.45 5.42 -2.99
CA GLN A 79 -6.78 5.83 -4.22
C GLN A 79 -5.65 4.88 -4.59
N TRP A 80 -4.80 4.52 -3.62
CA TRP A 80 -3.73 3.55 -3.84
C TRP A 80 -4.25 2.20 -4.33
N LYS A 81 -5.33 1.70 -3.72
CA LYS A 81 -6.02 0.47 -4.16
C LYS A 81 -6.49 0.58 -5.61
N LYS A 82 -7.18 1.67 -5.96
CA LYS A 82 -7.71 1.90 -7.31
C LYS A 82 -6.59 1.95 -8.36
N ILE A 83 -5.51 2.65 -8.08
CA ILE A 83 -4.35 2.77 -8.97
C ILE A 83 -3.69 1.41 -9.16
N THR A 84 -3.49 0.65 -8.08
CA THR A 84 -2.83 -0.66 -8.10
C THR A 84 -3.62 -1.67 -8.93
N ILE A 85 -4.95 -1.74 -8.74
CA ILE A 85 -5.82 -2.60 -9.56
C ILE A 85 -5.70 -2.24 -11.04
N ASN A 86 -5.78 -0.94 -11.37
CA ASN A 86 -5.67 -0.48 -12.76
C ASN A 86 -4.33 -0.87 -13.40
N LYS A 87 -3.22 -0.75 -12.67
CA LYS A 87 -1.90 -1.17 -13.15
C LYS A 87 -1.85 -2.67 -13.44
N VAL A 88 -2.41 -3.49 -12.55
CA VAL A 88 -2.47 -4.96 -12.73
C VAL A 88 -3.34 -5.31 -13.94
N GLU A 89 -4.51 -4.69 -14.09
CA GLU A 89 -5.39 -4.89 -15.25
C GLU A 89 -4.70 -4.53 -16.56
N LYS A 90 -4.03 -3.37 -16.62
CA LYS A 90 -3.26 -2.95 -17.81
C LYS A 90 -2.14 -3.93 -18.16
N ALA A 91 -1.41 -4.42 -17.17
CA ALA A 91 -0.36 -5.40 -17.40
C ALA A 91 -0.93 -6.72 -17.94
N ALA A 92 -2.05 -7.18 -17.38
CA ALA A 92 -2.74 -8.37 -17.86
C ALA A 92 -3.28 -8.21 -19.29
N GLU A 93 -3.88 -7.08 -19.62
CA GLU A 93 -4.36 -6.80 -20.98
C GLU A 93 -3.24 -6.67 -22.00
N SER A 94 -2.12 -6.08 -21.61
CA SER A 94 -0.92 -5.99 -22.47
C SER A 94 -0.38 -7.38 -22.78
N ALA A 95 -0.28 -8.26 -21.77
CA ALA A 95 0.16 -9.63 -21.96
C ALA A 95 -0.80 -10.45 -22.84
N ARG A 96 -2.12 -10.22 -22.73
CA ARG A 96 -3.13 -10.83 -23.62
C ARG A 96 -2.95 -10.37 -25.06
N HIS A 97 -2.76 -9.07 -25.28
CA HIS A 97 -2.52 -8.52 -26.60
C HIS A 97 -1.26 -9.08 -27.25
N GLU A 98 -0.14 -9.13 -26.51
CA GLU A 98 1.10 -9.70 -27.01
C GLU A 98 0.92 -11.18 -27.41
N LEU A 99 0.19 -11.96 -26.58
CA LEU A 99 -0.13 -13.35 -26.91
C LEU A 99 -0.93 -13.47 -28.21
N ILE A 100 -1.97 -12.65 -28.38
CA ILE A 100 -2.80 -12.62 -29.60
C ILE A 100 -1.94 -12.25 -30.82
N GLU A 101 -1.12 -11.20 -30.72
CA GLU A 101 -0.27 -10.76 -31.82
C GLU A 101 0.73 -11.86 -32.24
N MET A 102 1.32 -12.55 -31.26
CA MET A 102 2.20 -13.67 -31.52
C MET A 102 1.48 -14.83 -32.22
N ILE A 103 0.23 -15.11 -31.86
CA ILE A 103 -0.62 -16.12 -32.50
C ILE A 103 -0.92 -15.70 -33.94
N ASP A 104 -1.36 -14.47 -34.16
CA ASP A 104 -1.72 -13.95 -35.47
C ASP A 104 -0.52 -13.88 -36.41
N LYS A 105 0.66 -13.48 -35.92
CA LYS A 105 1.90 -13.48 -36.70
C LYS A 105 2.29 -14.89 -37.17
N ARG A 106 2.12 -15.90 -36.30
CA ARG A 106 2.36 -17.30 -36.69
C ARG A 106 1.32 -17.79 -37.70
N ARG A 107 0.04 -17.50 -37.47
CA ARG A 107 -1.06 -17.84 -38.38
C ARG A 107 -0.83 -17.25 -39.76
N THR A 108 -0.54 -15.95 -39.85
CA THR A 108 -0.29 -15.26 -41.12
C THR A 108 0.93 -15.82 -41.87
N THR A 109 1.98 -16.21 -41.15
CA THR A 109 3.15 -16.87 -41.75
C THR A 109 2.77 -18.21 -42.38
N VAL A 110 2.04 -19.06 -41.65
CA VAL A 110 1.58 -20.36 -42.17
C VAL A 110 0.62 -20.18 -43.35
N THR A 111 -0.31 -19.22 -43.28
CA THR A 111 -1.23 -18.92 -44.38
C THR A 111 -0.47 -18.53 -45.65
N LYS A 112 0.53 -17.65 -45.56
CA LYS A 112 1.35 -17.26 -46.72
C LYS A 112 2.09 -18.45 -47.34
N GLN A 113 2.70 -19.31 -46.52
CA GLN A 113 3.37 -20.51 -47.01
C GLN A 113 2.40 -21.46 -47.74
N LEU A 114 1.18 -21.63 -47.23
CA LEU A 114 0.14 -22.42 -47.89
C LEU A 114 -0.35 -21.78 -49.20
N GLU A 115 -0.46 -20.45 -49.25
CA GLU A 115 -0.81 -19.72 -50.48
C GLU A 115 0.27 -19.87 -51.55
N GLU A 116 1.55 -19.84 -51.18
CA GLU A 116 2.68 -20.09 -52.09
C GLU A 116 2.63 -21.52 -52.66
N ILE A 117 2.44 -22.53 -51.80
CA ILE A 117 2.25 -23.92 -52.23
C ILE A 117 1.03 -24.05 -53.15
N THR A 118 -0.06 -23.34 -52.85
CA THR A 118 -1.28 -23.36 -53.68
C THR A 118 -1.01 -22.79 -55.07
N LYS A 119 -0.19 -21.73 -55.18
CA LYS A 119 0.24 -21.17 -56.47
C LYS A 119 1.13 -22.14 -57.24
N GLU A 120 2.10 -22.76 -56.57
CA GLU A 120 2.95 -23.80 -57.17
C GLU A 120 2.09 -24.96 -57.74
N ILE A 121 1.14 -25.48 -56.95
CA ILE A 121 0.24 -26.56 -57.38
C ILE A 121 -0.59 -26.16 -58.62
N ARG A 122 -1.09 -24.92 -58.68
CA ARG A 122 -1.89 -24.44 -59.81
C ARG A 122 -1.04 -24.35 -61.09
N SER A 123 0.13 -23.74 -61.02
CA SER A 123 1.06 -23.65 -62.18
C SER A 123 1.43 -25.04 -62.69
N TYR A 124 1.80 -25.98 -61.81
CA TYR A 124 2.09 -27.36 -62.22
C TYR A 124 0.91 -28.08 -62.89
N ARG A 125 -0.33 -27.79 -62.46
CA ARG A 125 -1.53 -28.38 -63.07
C ARG A 125 -1.87 -27.75 -64.42
N GLU A 126 -1.67 -26.45 -64.57
CA GLU A 126 -1.95 -25.73 -65.81
C GLU A 126 -0.93 -26.06 -66.90
N GLU A 127 0.33 -26.22 -66.50
CA GLU A 127 1.44 -26.49 -67.42
C GLU A 127 1.68 -27.99 -67.66
N GLU A 128 1.12 -28.87 -66.83
CA GLU A 128 1.39 -30.32 -66.82
C GLU A 128 2.90 -30.67 -66.68
N THR A 129 3.68 -29.80 -66.05
CA THR A 129 5.15 -29.84 -66.00
C THR A 129 5.75 -30.49 -64.74
N PHE A 130 4.98 -31.19 -63.93
CA PHE A 130 5.46 -31.73 -62.65
C PHE A 130 6.29 -33.02 -62.81
N LEU A 131 7.39 -33.10 -62.06
CA LEU A 131 8.21 -34.31 -61.93
C LEU A 131 8.09 -34.93 -60.53
N GLU A 132 8.59 -36.15 -60.35
CA GLU A 132 8.60 -36.85 -59.06
C GLU A 132 9.29 -36.04 -57.96
N ASP A 133 10.37 -35.33 -58.30
CA ASP A 133 11.11 -34.47 -57.38
C ASP A 133 10.27 -33.28 -56.90
N ASP A 134 9.44 -32.69 -57.76
CA ASP A 134 8.54 -31.60 -57.40
C ASP A 134 7.46 -32.08 -56.43
N ILE A 135 6.90 -33.28 -56.68
CA ILE A 135 5.93 -33.91 -55.77
C ILE A 135 6.58 -34.20 -54.42
N ALA A 136 7.80 -34.75 -54.41
CA ALA A 136 8.54 -35.02 -53.18
C ALA A 136 8.82 -33.73 -52.38
N ARG A 137 9.21 -32.66 -53.07
CA ARG A 137 9.44 -31.34 -52.46
C ARG A 137 8.16 -30.75 -51.85
N LEU A 138 7.06 -30.74 -52.60
CA LEU A 138 5.77 -30.22 -52.12
C LEU A 138 5.24 -31.03 -50.93
N ARG A 139 5.36 -32.37 -50.96
CA ARG A 139 5.02 -33.23 -49.83
C ARG A 139 5.85 -32.90 -48.59
N THR A 140 7.14 -32.60 -48.76
CA THR A 140 8.02 -32.21 -47.65
C THR A 140 7.57 -30.88 -47.04
N LYS A 141 7.32 -29.84 -47.86
CA LYS A 141 6.80 -28.54 -47.39
C LYS A 141 5.48 -28.68 -46.63
N LEU A 142 4.54 -29.49 -47.14
CA LEU A 142 3.25 -29.73 -46.50
C LEU A 142 3.41 -30.44 -45.14
N ASN A 143 4.29 -31.44 -45.06
CA ASN A 143 4.57 -32.14 -43.80
C ASN A 143 5.22 -31.23 -42.75
N GLU A 144 6.07 -30.29 -43.16
CA GLU A 144 6.66 -29.30 -42.26
C GLU A 144 5.60 -28.35 -41.69
N ILE A 145 4.71 -27.83 -42.54
CA ILE A 145 3.59 -26.98 -42.11
C ILE A 145 2.67 -27.74 -41.16
N GLN A 146 2.37 -29.01 -41.45
CA GLN A 146 1.57 -29.85 -40.57
C GLN A 146 2.21 -29.98 -39.17
N LYS A 147 3.52 -30.24 -39.09
CA LYS A 147 4.24 -30.31 -37.82
C LYS A 147 4.19 -28.98 -37.04
N VAL A 148 4.32 -27.84 -37.74
CA VAL A 148 4.22 -26.52 -37.11
C VAL A 148 2.82 -26.30 -36.53
N LEU A 149 1.77 -26.68 -37.25
CA LEU A 149 0.38 -26.59 -36.77
C LEU A 149 0.10 -27.52 -35.59
N GLU A 150 0.64 -28.75 -35.61
CA GLU A 150 0.53 -29.70 -34.49
C GLU A 150 1.27 -29.21 -33.24
N GLN A 151 2.41 -28.53 -33.39
CA GLN A 151 3.11 -27.90 -32.26
C GLN A 151 2.37 -26.68 -31.72
N PHE A 152 1.61 -25.98 -32.58
CA PHE A 152 0.82 -24.82 -32.18
C PHE A 152 -0.43 -25.21 -31.38
N THR A 153 -1.07 -26.34 -31.73
CA THR A 153 -2.27 -26.85 -31.04
C THR A 153 -1.95 -27.57 -29.73
N ARG A 154 -0.72 -28.05 -29.55
CA ARG A 154 -0.24 -28.52 -28.24
C ARG A 154 -0.01 -27.30 -27.34
N GLN A 155 -0.76 -27.23 -26.23
CA GLN A 155 -0.77 -26.15 -25.22
C GLN A 155 0.61 -25.88 -24.55
N ASP A 156 1.68 -26.55 -24.96
CA ASP A 156 2.96 -26.61 -24.25
C ASP A 156 4.00 -25.58 -24.71
N THR A 157 3.79 -24.86 -25.82
CA THR A 157 4.90 -24.04 -26.36
C THR A 157 5.09 -22.69 -25.68
N LYS A 158 4.16 -22.21 -24.84
CA LYS A 158 4.33 -20.95 -24.08
C LYS A 158 3.60 -21.00 -22.74
N ARG A 159 4.36 -20.84 -21.66
CA ARG A 159 3.85 -20.61 -20.31
C ARG A 159 3.92 -19.11 -20.01
N ALA A 160 2.80 -18.51 -19.63
CA ALA A 160 2.82 -17.19 -19.03
C ALA A 160 3.58 -17.29 -17.69
N ILE A 161 4.66 -16.53 -17.54
CA ILE A 161 5.33 -16.36 -16.25
C ILE A 161 4.54 -15.29 -15.51
N ILE A 162 3.51 -15.72 -14.79
CA ILE A 162 2.74 -14.85 -13.91
C ILE A 162 3.46 -14.87 -12.57
N ALA A 163 3.97 -13.72 -12.12
CA ALA A 163 4.45 -13.60 -10.74
C ALA A 163 3.26 -13.93 -9.83
N THR A 164 3.38 -15.03 -9.09
CA THR A 164 2.31 -15.50 -8.23
C THR A 164 2.12 -14.49 -7.09
N ASN A 165 0.86 -14.18 -6.80
CA ASN A 165 0.48 -13.11 -5.87
C ASN A 165 0.96 -13.38 -4.43
N ASP A 166 1.25 -14.65 -4.11
CA ASP A 166 1.83 -15.14 -2.86
C ASP A 166 3.29 -14.70 -2.62
N ARG A 167 4.00 -14.21 -3.64
CA ARG A 167 5.36 -13.65 -3.49
C ARG A 167 5.38 -12.16 -3.17
N ILE A 168 4.24 -11.49 -3.25
CA ILE A 168 4.11 -10.07 -2.95
C ILE A 168 3.68 -9.96 -1.48
N ASP A 169 4.60 -9.47 -0.64
CA ASP A 169 4.29 -9.17 0.76
C ASP A 169 3.54 -7.84 0.85
N TRP A 170 2.21 -7.93 0.74
CA TRP A 170 1.31 -6.77 0.71
C TRP A 170 1.39 -5.93 1.99
N ASP A 171 1.65 -6.55 3.13
CA ASP A 171 1.77 -5.90 4.43
C ASP A 171 3.03 -5.01 4.53
N ARG A 172 4.01 -5.22 3.65
CA ARG A 172 5.19 -4.35 3.51
C ARG A 172 5.00 -3.23 2.50
N ILE A 173 3.96 -3.29 1.67
CA ILE A 173 3.68 -2.29 0.63
C ILE A 173 2.78 -1.18 1.17
N ILE A 174 1.80 -1.52 2.02
CA ILE A 174 0.94 -0.53 2.69
C ILE A 174 0.77 -0.90 4.16
N TYR A 175 1.17 0.00 5.06
CA TYR A 175 1.05 -0.18 6.50
C TYR A 175 0.80 1.16 7.19
N ILE A 176 0.14 1.11 8.35
CA ILE A 176 -0.10 2.27 9.20
C ILE A 176 0.97 2.26 10.30
N LYS A 177 1.69 3.36 10.45
CA LYS A 177 2.64 3.56 11.54
C LYS A 177 2.01 4.47 12.58
N GLU A 178 1.92 4.00 13.82
CA GLU A 178 1.56 4.88 14.93
C GLU A 178 2.61 5.99 15.07
N GLY A 179 2.16 7.24 15.18
CA GLY A 179 3.04 8.36 15.50
C GLY A 179 3.70 8.17 16.87
N PRO A 180 4.75 8.95 17.21
CA PRO A 180 5.35 8.90 18.53
C PRO A 180 4.27 9.15 19.58
N GLN A 181 3.94 8.08 20.32
CA GLN A 181 3.00 8.12 21.43
C GLN A 181 3.54 9.16 22.43
N ILE A 182 2.84 10.30 22.61
CA ILE A 182 3.08 11.17 23.76
C ILE A 182 2.45 10.47 24.97
N GLY A 183 3.09 9.38 25.38
CA GLY A 183 2.68 8.58 26.52
C GLY A 183 3.29 9.15 27.78
N LEU A 184 2.43 9.52 28.72
CA LEU A 184 2.74 9.54 30.15
C LEU A 184 3.32 8.17 30.56
N SER A 185 4.65 7.98 30.54
CA SER A 185 5.36 6.96 31.34
C SER A 185 6.90 7.04 31.23
N PRO A 186 7.63 6.44 32.20
CA PRO A 186 8.83 7.05 32.78
C PRO A 186 10.13 6.78 32.02
N VAL A 187 10.99 7.78 32.11
CA VAL A 187 12.42 7.90 31.76
C VAL A 187 13.19 6.56 31.75
N GLY A 188 13.85 6.25 30.63
CA GLY A 188 15.01 5.33 30.63
C GLY A 188 15.39 4.65 29.30
N ALA A 189 16.32 5.27 28.56
CA ALA A 189 17.42 4.61 27.83
C ALA A 189 17.27 3.91 26.45
N ASN A 190 16.11 3.76 25.80
CA ASN A 190 16.04 3.02 24.50
C ASN A 190 15.70 3.84 23.23
N GLN A 191 15.59 5.17 23.30
CA GLN A 191 15.13 5.98 22.15
C GLN A 191 16.17 6.18 21.04
N SER A 192 17.48 6.16 21.33
CA SER A 192 18.53 6.53 20.36
C SER A 192 18.83 5.46 19.31
N GLU A 193 18.77 4.18 19.68
CA GLU A 193 19.05 3.07 18.74
C GLU A 193 17.86 2.83 17.81
N HIS A 194 16.64 2.97 18.32
CA HIS A 194 15.43 2.80 17.51
C HIS A 194 15.31 3.89 16.43
N SER A 195 15.64 5.15 16.75
CA SER A 195 15.64 6.24 15.77
C SER A 195 16.74 6.09 14.70
N ARG A 196 17.91 5.53 15.04
CA ARG A 196 18.96 5.24 14.04
C ARG A 196 18.53 4.14 13.07
N ALA A 197 18.01 3.03 13.59
CA ALA A 197 17.51 1.93 12.76
C ALA A 197 16.26 2.31 11.93
N GLN A 198 15.51 3.33 12.34
CA GLN A 198 14.41 3.89 11.54
C GLN A 198 14.94 4.76 10.40
N ASN A 199 15.86 5.68 10.68
CA ASN A 199 16.47 6.54 9.65
C ASN A 199 17.24 5.74 8.59
N GLU A 200 17.86 4.62 8.97
CA GLU A 200 18.57 3.75 8.03
C GLU A 200 17.61 3.01 7.10
N ARG A 201 16.47 2.53 7.61
CA ARG A 201 15.41 1.91 6.81
C ARG A 201 14.72 2.89 5.86
N ASP A 202 14.46 4.11 6.30
CA ASP A 202 13.82 5.12 5.45
C ASP A 202 14.75 5.56 4.30
N ARG A 203 16.07 5.59 4.54
CA ARG A 203 17.07 5.81 3.48
C ARG A 203 17.11 4.65 2.48
N GLU A 204 17.11 3.41 2.97
CA GLU A 204 17.12 2.23 2.10
C GLU A 204 15.87 2.17 1.20
N LEU A 205 14.69 2.53 1.75
CA LEU A 205 13.45 2.61 0.99
C LEU A 205 13.48 3.72 -0.07
N ALA A 206 14.07 4.87 0.26
CA ALA A 206 14.24 5.98 -0.68
C ALA A 206 15.18 5.60 -1.84
N ASP A 207 16.29 4.91 -1.53
CA ASP A 207 17.25 4.43 -2.55
C ASP A 207 16.62 3.39 -3.47
N LEU A 208 15.81 2.48 -2.93
CA LEU A 208 15.07 1.49 -3.74
C LEU A 208 14.04 2.16 -4.67
N ARG A 209 13.35 3.20 -4.21
CA ARG A 209 12.42 3.97 -5.04
C ARG A 209 13.15 4.70 -6.16
N ALA A 210 14.26 5.36 -5.85
CA ALA A 210 15.08 6.06 -6.85
C ALA A 210 15.63 5.09 -7.91
N GLN A 211 16.07 3.88 -7.51
CA GLN A 211 16.51 2.85 -8.45
C GLN A 211 15.35 2.33 -9.32
N ALA A 212 14.16 2.17 -8.75
CA ALA A 212 12.98 1.75 -9.51
C ALA A 212 12.59 2.80 -10.58
N GLU A 213 12.58 4.09 -10.21
CA GLU A 213 12.32 5.19 -11.13
C GLU A 213 13.38 5.27 -12.24
N GLN A 214 14.66 5.11 -11.91
CA GLN A 214 15.72 5.04 -12.93
C GLN A 214 15.55 3.86 -13.88
N ARG A 215 15.15 2.68 -13.37
CA ARG A 215 14.88 1.51 -14.21
C ARG A 215 13.68 1.71 -15.12
N GLU A 216 12.60 2.31 -14.61
CA GLU A 216 11.43 2.66 -15.43
C GLU A 216 11.80 3.65 -16.53
N ALA A 217 12.59 4.69 -16.21
CA ALA A 217 13.07 5.66 -17.20
C ALA A 217 13.97 5.01 -18.26
N ALA A 218 14.87 4.11 -17.87
CA ALA A 218 15.73 3.38 -18.80
C ALA A 218 14.93 2.45 -19.73
N ILE A 219 13.90 1.78 -19.22
CA ILE A 219 13.02 0.94 -20.04
C ILE A 219 12.23 1.80 -21.04
N SER A 220 11.68 2.94 -20.61
CA SER A 220 11.01 3.87 -21.51
C SER A 220 11.93 4.36 -22.64
N ALA A 221 13.17 4.74 -22.33
CA ALA A 221 14.13 5.18 -23.35
C ALA A 221 14.49 4.06 -24.36
N LEU A 222 14.59 2.81 -23.90
CA LEU A 222 14.81 1.66 -24.79
C LEU A 222 13.60 1.41 -25.70
N LEU A 223 12.39 1.59 -25.19
CA LEU A 223 11.16 1.47 -25.98
C LEU A 223 11.07 2.58 -27.04
N GLU A 224 11.40 3.82 -26.70
CA GLU A 224 11.45 4.93 -27.67
C GLU A 224 12.49 4.67 -28.78
N ASN A 225 13.69 4.20 -28.42
CA ASN A 225 14.71 3.82 -29.40
C ASN A 225 14.25 2.67 -30.30
N LYS A 226 13.56 1.68 -29.75
CA LYS A 226 12.99 0.57 -30.53
C LYS A 226 11.94 1.07 -31.53
N VAL A 227 11.04 1.95 -31.10
CA VAL A 227 10.01 2.55 -31.98
C VAL A 227 10.68 3.36 -33.11
N SER A 228 11.73 4.11 -32.79
CA SER A 228 12.49 4.88 -33.80
C SER A 228 13.17 3.97 -34.82
N LEU A 229 13.80 2.88 -34.38
CA LEU A 229 14.43 1.90 -35.27
C LEU A 229 13.41 1.15 -36.13
N GLU A 230 12.25 0.80 -35.59
CA GLU A 230 11.16 0.17 -36.35
C GLU A 230 10.58 1.13 -37.41
N PHE A 231 10.55 2.43 -37.11
CA PHE A 231 10.17 3.46 -38.07
C PHE A 231 11.19 3.56 -39.22
N GLU A 232 12.49 3.65 -38.92
CA GLU A 232 13.56 3.68 -39.92
C GLU A 232 13.58 2.43 -40.79
N ILE A 233 13.45 1.23 -40.20
CA ILE A 233 13.40 -0.03 -40.96
C ILE A 233 12.19 -0.04 -41.90
N ASN A 234 11.05 0.52 -41.49
CA ASN A 234 9.86 0.59 -42.34
C ASN A 234 9.99 1.63 -43.46
N THR A 235 10.69 2.75 -43.25
CA THR A 235 10.98 3.71 -44.33
C THR A 235 11.96 3.12 -45.34
N TYR A 236 12.99 2.40 -44.90
CA TYR A 236 13.92 1.72 -45.81
C TYR A 236 13.29 0.57 -46.61
N ARG A 237 12.24 -0.09 -46.09
CA ARG A 237 11.47 -1.11 -46.84
C ARG A 237 10.50 -0.55 -47.89
N ARG A 238 10.22 0.76 -47.86
CA ARG A 238 9.29 1.43 -48.80
C ARG A 238 10.00 2.12 -49.96
N LEU A 239 11.33 2.18 -49.95
CA LEU A 239 12.19 2.60 -51.06
C LEU A 239 12.61 1.38 -51.89
#